data_AF-A0A1H8QYK0-F1
#
_entry.id   AF-A0A1H8QYK0-F1
#
_cell.length_a   1.000
_cell.length_b   1.000
_cell.length_c   1.000
_cell.angle_alpha   90.00
_cell.angle_beta   90.00
_cell.angle_gamma   90.00
#
_symmetry.space_group_name_H-M   'P 1'
#
loop_
_entity.id
_entity.type
_entity.pdbx_description
1 polymer ?
#
loop_
_entity_poly.entity_id
_entity_poly.type
_entity_poly.pdbx_seq_one_letter_code
_entity_poly.pdbx_strand_id
1 'polypeptide(L)'
;MSQETTKVSIGTTVYTEGGDPIGTIRGLGDDGFFVTTRDGIESLSIEHERSGHEFGEAELVWRCGDCGEMDKLTDNLPKRCPNCDAPRENLFYWTED
;
A
#
# COMPACT_ATOMS: atom_id res chain seq x y z
N MET A 1 -36.56 -20.76 -8.16
CA MET A 1 -35.69 -20.02 -9.09
C MET A 1 -34.25 -20.34 -8.72
N SER A 2 -33.56 -21.13 -9.53
CA SER A 2 -32.15 -21.47 -9.29
C SER A 2 -31.32 -20.21 -9.50
N GLN A 3 -30.56 -19.81 -8.49
CA GLN A 3 -29.58 -18.73 -8.65
C GLN A 3 -28.44 -19.30 -9.49
N GLU A 4 -28.41 -18.94 -10.77
CA GLU A 4 -27.31 -19.31 -11.65
C GLU A 4 -26.06 -18.58 -11.14
N THR A 5 -25.17 -19.32 -10.48
CA THR A 5 -23.93 -18.74 -9.96
C THR A 5 -23.00 -18.47 -11.13
N THR A 6 -22.94 -17.20 -11.55
CA THR A 6 -21.96 -16.75 -12.55
C THR A 6 -20.55 -17.04 -12.03
N LYS A 7 -19.87 -17.98 -12.69
CA LYS A 7 -18.48 -18.29 -12.39
C LYS A 7 -17.57 -17.23 -13.00
N VAL A 8 -16.94 -16.46 -12.13
CA VAL A 8 -15.96 -15.44 -12.50
C VAL A 8 -14.56 -16.01 -12.28
N SER A 9 -13.63 -15.76 -13.20
CA SER A 9 -12.26 -16.29 -13.16
C SER A 9 -11.24 -15.17 -13.37
N ILE A 10 -9.99 -15.41 -12.94
CA ILE A 10 -8.87 -14.54 -13.29
C ILE A 10 -8.69 -14.57 -14.82
N GLY A 11 -8.46 -13.40 -15.41
CA GLY A 11 -8.35 -13.19 -16.85
C GLY A 11 -9.66 -12.88 -17.56
N THR A 12 -10.82 -13.02 -16.90
CA THR A 12 -12.11 -12.64 -17.49
C THR A 12 -12.15 -11.14 -17.80
N THR A 13 -12.64 -10.77 -18.99
CA THR A 13 -12.81 -9.36 -19.39
C THR A 13 -14.05 -8.75 -18.74
N VAL A 14 -13.89 -7.53 -18.24
CA VAL A 14 -14.97 -6.75 -17.62
C VAL A 14 -15.41 -5.67 -18.59
N TYR A 15 -16.72 -5.48 -18.70
CA TYR A 15 -17.34 -4.56 -19.66
C TYR A 15 -18.23 -3.54 -18.93
N THR A 16 -18.38 -2.36 -19.52
CA THR A 16 -19.41 -1.40 -19.12
C THR A 16 -20.81 -1.91 -19.52
N GLU A 17 -21.86 -1.26 -19.03
CA GLU A 17 -23.24 -1.53 -19.48
C GLU A 17 -23.40 -1.34 -20.99
N GLY A 18 -22.65 -0.41 -21.59
CA GLY A 18 -22.60 -0.19 -23.03
C GLY A 18 -21.83 -1.25 -23.82
N GLY A 19 -21.23 -2.24 -23.16
CA GLY A 19 -20.44 -3.30 -23.79
C GLY A 19 -19.00 -2.93 -24.09
N ASP A 20 -18.50 -1.80 -23.56
CA ASP A 20 -17.12 -1.36 -23.76
C ASP A 20 -16.16 -2.08 -22.78
N PRO A 21 -15.03 -2.66 -23.24
CA PRO A 21 -14.13 -3.42 -22.39
C PRO A 21 -13.24 -2.54 -21.50
N ILE A 22 -13.44 -2.63 -20.19
CA ILE A 22 -12.75 -1.85 -19.16
C ILE A 22 -11.37 -2.46 -18.82
N GLY A 23 -11.28 -3.79 -18.80
CA GLY A 23 -10.08 -4.46 -18.30
C GLY A 23 -10.23 -5.96 -18.11
N THR A 24 -9.27 -6.57 -17.40
CA THR A 24 -9.31 -8.00 -17.05
C THR A 24 -9.14 -8.23 -15.57
N ILE A 25 -9.83 -9.25 -15.05
CA ILE A 25 -9.77 -9.61 -13.62
C ILE A 25 -8.37 -10.15 -13.30
N ARG A 26 -7.68 -9.52 -12.35
CA ARG A 26 -6.36 -9.97 -11.86
C ARG A 26 -6.41 -10.70 -10.52
N GLY A 27 -7.53 -10.61 -9.80
CA GLY A 27 -7.68 -11.25 -8.49
C GLY A 27 -9.13 -11.29 -8.02
N LEU A 28 -9.41 -12.20 -7.09
CA LEU A 28 -10.69 -12.36 -6.41
C LEU A 28 -10.47 -12.04 -4.92
N GLY A 29 -11.44 -11.37 -4.29
CA GLY A 29 -11.47 -11.09 -2.86
C GLY A 29 -12.77 -11.60 -2.24
N ASP A 30 -12.89 -11.50 -0.92
CA ASP A 30 -14.06 -11.99 -0.18
C ASP A 30 -15.39 -11.35 -0.64
N ASP A 31 -15.35 -10.07 -1.03
CA ASP A 31 -16.53 -9.29 -1.45
C ASP A 31 -16.53 -8.92 -2.95
N GLY A 32 -15.63 -9.49 -3.76
CA GLY A 32 -15.60 -9.14 -5.19
C GLY A 32 -14.33 -9.51 -5.95
N PHE A 33 -13.92 -8.65 -6.88
CA PHE A 33 -12.77 -8.89 -7.74
C PHE A 33 -12.02 -7.61 -8.11
N PHE A 34 -10.75 -7.76 -8.47
CA PHE A 34 -9.85 -6.67 -8.84
C PHE A 34 -9.60 -6.69 -10.34
N VAL A 35 -9.69 -5.53 -11.01
CA VAL A 35 -9.51 -5.39 -12.45
C VAL A 35 -8.22 -4.61 -12.76
N THR A 36 -7.46 -5.08 -13.75
CA THR A 36 -6.41 -4.28 -14.40
C THR A 36 -7.04 -3.51 -15.54
N THR A 37 -7.11 -2.18 -15.43
CA THR A 37 -7.67 -1.30 -16.47
C THR A 37 -6.76 -1.22 -17.69
N ARG A 38 -7.36 -1.05 -18.87
CA ARG A 38 -6.61 -0.83 -20.11
C ARG A 38 -6.18 0.64 -20.19
N ASP A 39 -5.15 0.90 -21.00
CA ASP A 39 -4.68 2.25 -21.30
C ASP A 39 -5.83 3.11 -21.86
N GLY A 40 -6.03 4.32 -21.32
CA GLY A 40 -7.11 5.23 -21.72
C GLY A 40 -8.44 5.10 -20.96
N ILE A 41 -8.54 4.19 -19.99
CA ILE A 41 -9.66 4.15 -19.05
C ILE A 41 -9.26 4.92 -17.78
N GLU A 42 -9.93 6.05 -17.52
CA GLU A 42 -9.85 6.71 -16.22
C GLU A 42 -10.51 5.80 -15.18
N SER A 43 -9.70 5.00 -14.49
CA SER A 43 -10.12 4.47 -13.20
C SER A 43 -10.35 5.69 -12.30
N LEU A 44 -11.61 5.97 -11.96
CA LEU A 44 -11.90 6.73 -10.75
C LEU A 44 -11.34 5.88 -9.61
N SER A 45 -10.09 6.14 -9.28
CA SER A 45 -9.28 5.26 -8.47
C SER A 45 -9.98 5.01 -7.14
N ILE A 46 -9.91 3.76 -6.68
CA ILE A 46 -10.12 3.37 -5.28
C ILE A 46 -9.16 4.12 -4.33
N GLU A 47 -8.31 5.02 -4.83
CA GLU A 47 -7.62 6.05 -4.04
C GLU A 47 -8.59 6.93 -3.24
N HIS A 48 -9.86 7.09 -3.67
CA HIS A 48 -10.86 7.79 -2.87
C HIS A 48 -11.41 6.96 -1.69
N GLU A 49 -11.44 5.63 -1.78
CA GLU A 49 -11.79 4.75 -0.64
C GLU A 49 -10.55 4.43 0.22
N ARG A 50 -9.36 4.55 -0.35
CA ARG A 50 -8.07 4.54 0.35
C ARG A 50 -7.61 5.92 0.82
N SER A 51 -8.48 6.93 0.75
CA SER A 51 -8.30 8.18 1.50
C SER A 51 -8.64 7.99 2.99
N GLY A 52 -8.29 6.84 3.54
CA GLY A 52 -7.83 6.68 4.92
C GLY A 52 -6.32 6.48 4.86
N HIS A 53 -5.58 7.56 4.64
CA HIS A 53 -4.12 7.60 4.78
C HIS A 53 -3.79 7.47 6.28
N GLU A 54 -4.07 6.29 6.86
CA GLU A 54 -3.78 5.93 8.26
C GLU A 54 -3.72 4.41 8.51
N PHE A 55 -3.73 3.55 7.48
CA PHE A 55 -3.53 2.10 7.66
C PHE A 55 -2.30 1.62 6.87
N GLY A 56 -1.15 1.62 7.55
CA GLY A 56 0.02 0.86 7.13
C GLY A 56 1.17 1.65 6.48
N GLU A 57 1.26 2.97 6.67
CA GLU A 57 2.55 3.65 6.53
C GLU A 57 3.28 3.51 7.88
N ALA A 58 4.17 2.53 8.00
CA ALA A 58 5.17 2.60 9.04
C ALA A 58 5.99 3.86 8.75
N GLU A 59 5.84 4.92 9.55
CA GLU A 59 6.70 6.09 9.41
C GLU A 59 8.14 5.59 9.64
N LEU A 60 9.01 5.83 8.66
CA LEU A 60 10.42 5.49 8.80
C LEU A 60 10.97 6.30 9.96
N VAL A 61 11.41 5.61 11.00
CA VAL A 61 12.10 6.21 12.14
C VAL A 61 13.53 5.67 12.18
N TRP A 62 14.35 6.29 13.01
CA TRP A 62 15.64 5.73 13.38
C TRP A 62 15.67 5.41 14.85
N ARG A 63 16.48 4.43 15.23
CA ARG A 63 16.69 3.99 16.60
C ARG A 63 18.19 3.91 16.93
N CYS A 64 18.57 4.45 18.08
CA CYS A 64 19.91 4.29 18.63
C CYS A 64 20.09 2.90 19.24
N GLY A 65 21.14 2.19 18.84
CA GLY A 65 21.52 0.89 19.41
C GLY A 65 22.12 0.96 20.82
N ASP A 66 22.65 2.12 21.22
CA ASP A 66 23.29 2.30 22.53
C ASP A 66 22.27 2.67 23.62
N CYS A 67 21.46 3.71 23.39
CA CYS A 67 20.53 4.22 24.39
C CYS A 67 19.05 3.97 24.07
N GLY A 68 18.73 3.44 22.90
CA GLY A 68 17.36 3.17 22.49
C GLY A 68 16.55 4.37 22.01
N GLU A 69 17.14 5.57 21.92
CA GLU A 69 16.46 6.78 21.44
C GLU A 69 15.87 6.58 20.04
N MET A 70 14.67 7.10 19.81
CA MET A 70 13.96 7.00 18.53
C MET A 70 13.43 8.35 18.07
N ASP A 71 13.60 8.66 16.78
CA ASP A 71 13.06 9.89 16.19
C ASP A 71 12.76 9.69 14.69
N LYS A 72 12.02 10.63 14.10
CA LYS A 72 11.58 10.56 12.70
C LYS A 72 12.77 10.63 11.74
N LEU A 73 12.73 9.79 10.72
CA LEU A 73 13.70 9.85 9.63
C LEU A 73 13.18 10.82 8.56
N THR A 74 13.65 12.07 8.58
CA THR A 74 13.25 13.05 7.56
C THR A 74 13.96 12.83 6.22
N ASP A 75 15.30 12.72 6.24
CA ASP A 75 16.11 12.62 5.00
C ASP A 75 17.32 11.68 5.22
N ASN A 76 18.02 11.83 6.34
CA ASN A 76 19.21 11.05 6.67
C ASN A 76 19.35 10.84 8.19
N LEU A 77 20.03 9.75 8.61
CA LEU A 77 20.38 9.54 10.03
C LEU A 77 21.26 10.69 10.55
N PRO A 78 21.09 11.13 11.80
CA PRO A 78 21.96 12.14 12.38
C PRO A 78 23.40 11.64 12.48
N LYS A 79 24.37 12.57 12.54
CA LYS A 79 25.80 12.22 12.66
C LYS A 79 26.12 11.55 14.01
N ARG A 80 25.35 11.90 15.04
CA ARG A 80 25.43 11.34 16.40
C ARG A 80 24.05 11.28 17.02
N CYS A 81 23.87 10.37 17.99
CA CYS A 81 22.65 10.31 18.79
C CYS A 81 22.50 11.61 19.61
N PRO A 82 21.36 12.32 19.56
CA PRO A 82 21.15 13.55 20.36
C PRO A 82 21.12 13.31 21.87
N ASN A 83 20.89 12.07 22.31
CA ASN A 83 20.74 11.71 23.72
C ASN A 83 22.04 11.18 24.35
N CYS A 84 22.75 10.28 23.68
CA CYS A 84 23.98 9.65 24.22
C CYS A 84 25.25 9.94 23.41
N ASP A 85 25.18 10.76 22.37
CA ASP A 85 26.31 11.12 21.49
C ASP A 85 26.96 9.93 20.75
N ALA A 86 26.29 8.77 20.71
CA ALA A 86 26.75 7.59 19.96
C ALA A 86 26.97 7.92 18.47
N PRO A 87 28.00 7.36 17.81
CA PRO A 87 28.29 7.63 16.41
C PRO A 87 27.16 7.14 15.50
N ARG A 88 27.05 7.71 14.30
CA ARG A 88 26.05 7.30 13.30
C ARG A 88 26.03 5.80 13.01
N GLU A 89 27.15 5.12 13.13
CA GLU A 89 27.28 3.65 12.96
C GLU A 89 26.41 2.86 13.94
N ASN A 90 26.05 3.46 15.09
CA ASN A 90 25.19 2.87 16.11
C ASN A 90 23.73 3.32 15.97
N LEU A 91 23.35 3.96 14.86
CA LEU A 91 21.98 4.37 14.55
C LEU A 91 21.41 3.53 13.41
N PHE A 92 20.24 2.95 13.63
CA PHE A 92 19.62 2.00 12.71
C PHE A 92 18.28 2.51 12.21
N TYR A 93 17.97 2.21 10.95
CA TYR A 93 16.63 2.41 10.40
C TYR A 93 15.65 1.42 11.04
N TRP A 94 14.48 1.91 11.43
CA TRP A 94 13.44 1.13 12.08
C TRP A 94 12.06 1.57 11.58
N THR A 95 11.15 0.62 11.44
CA THR A 95 9.74 0.87 11.12
C THR A 95 8.93 0.68 12.39
N GLU A 96 8.18 1.69 12.81
CA GLU A 96 7.22 1.51 13.90
C GLU A 96 6.08 0.59 13.42
N ASP A 97 5.72 -0.41 14.25
CA ASP A 97 4.63 -1.36 14.04
C ASP A 97 3.29 -0.78 14.52
#